data_AF-A0A5P9PVP3-F1
#
_entry.id   AF-A0A5P9PVP3-F1
#
_cell.length_a   1.000
_cell.length_b   1.000
_cell.length_c   1.000
_cell.angle_alpha   90.00
_cell.angle_beta   90.00
_cell.angle_gamma   90.00
#
_symmetry.space_group_name_H-M   'P 1'
#
loop_
_entity.id
_entity.type
_entity.pdbx_description
1 polymer ?
#
loop_
_entity_poly.entity_id
_entity_poly.type
_entity_poly.pdbx_seq_one_letter_code
_entity_poly.pdbx_strand_id
1 'polypeptide(L)' 'MTVETPYISRYEQRVKLIGEAVQANSKLKEKEATALAVHILQAIDSAPERIR' A
#
# COMPACT_ATOMS: atom_id res chain seq x y z
N MET A 1 -30.59 4.00 7.56
CA MET A 1 -29.33 4.00 8.33
C MET A 1 -28.25 4.53 7.40
N THR A 2 -27.72 5.72 7.67
CA THR A 2 -26.60 6.28 6.89
C THR A 2 -25.33 5.56 7.32
N VAL A 3 -24.71 4.84 6.39
CA VAL A 3 -23.43 4.17 6.64
C VAL A 3 -22.34 5.23 6.56
N GLU A 4 -21.74 5.59 7.70
CA GLU A 4 -20.55 6.43 7.72
C GLU A 4 -19.38 5.60 7.19
N THR A 5 -19.14 5.64 5.88
CA THR A 5 -17.92 5.09 5.31
C THR A 5 -16.75 5.99 5.73
N PRO A 6 -15.76 5.45 6.48
CA PRO A 6 -14.58 6.23 6.83
C PRO A 6 -13.91 6.71 5.53
N TYR A 7 -13.58 7.99 5.48
CA TYR A 7 -12.80 8.53 4.37
C TYR A 7 -11.42 7.87 4.42
N ILE A 8 -11.13 7.02 3.43
CA ILE A 8 -9.80 6.41 3.23
C ILE A 8 -9.16 7.10 2.03
N SER A 9 -7.98 7.66 2.22
CA SER A 9 -7.25 8.29 1.13
C SER A 9 -6.84 7.26 0.06
N ARG A 10 -6.71 7.69 -1.20
CA ARG A 10 -6.18 6.83 -2.28
C ARG A 10 -4.78 6.29 -1.95
N TYR A 11 -4.00 7.07 -1.21
CA TYR A 11 -2.68 6.66 -0.73
C TYR A 11 -2.80 5.46 0.21
N GLU A 12 -3.65 5.54 1.24
CA GLU A 12 -3.87 4.44 2.18
C GLU A 12 -4.42 3.19 1.51
N GLN A 13 -5.31 3.34 0.51
CA GLN A 13 -5.79 2.21 -0.29
C GLN A 13 -4.64 1.51 -1.04
N ARG A 14 -3.74 2.28 -1.69
CA ARG A 14 -2.58 1.73 -2.41
C ARG A 14 -1.59 1.04 -1.47
N VAL A 15 -1.28 1.66 -0.33
CA VAL A 15 -0.41 1.07 0.70
C VAL A 15 -1.00 -0.24 1.21
N LYS A 16 -2.30 -0.28 1.48
CA LYS A 16 -2.98 -1.49 1.94
C LYS A 16 -2.89 -2.62 0.90
N LEU A 17 -3.20 -2.34 -0.37
CA LEU A 17 -3.12 -3.33 -1.45
C LEU A 17 -1.71 -3.91 -1.61
N ILE A 18 -0.68 -3.05 -1.61
CA ILE A 18 0.71 -3.49 -1.70
C ILE A 18 1.11 -4.27 -0.44
N GLY A 19 0.69 -3.82 0.74
CA GLY A 19 0.96 -4.50 2.01
C GLY A 19 0.34 -5.90 2.07
N GLU A 20 -0.90 -6.05 1.61
CA GLU A 20 -1.58 -7.35 1.50
C GLU A 20 -0.85 -8.28 0.52
N ALA A 21 -0.42 -7.77 -0.65
CA ALA A 21 0.36 -8.54 -1.61
C ALA A 21 1.72 -8.97 -1.04
N VAL A 22 2.40 -8.09 -0.31
CA VAL A 22 3.66 -8.40 0.37
C VAL A 22 3.45 -9.48 1.44
N GLN A 23 2.39 -9.39 2.26
CA GLN A 23 2.08 -10.41 3.26
C GLN A 23 1.75 -11.76 2.63
N ALA A 24 1.00 -11.76 1.53
CA ALA A 24 0.63 -13.00 0.85
C ALA A 24 1.84 -13.75 0.26
N ASN A 25 2.92 -13.03 -0.07
CA ASN A 25 4.12 -13.57 -0.72
C ASN A 25 5.35 -13.61 0.19
N SER A 26 5.23 -13.25 1.47
CA SER A 26 6.36 -13.21 2.39
C SER A 26 5.95 -13.68 3.79
N LYS A 27 6.93 -13.78 4.69
CA LYS A 27 6.69 -14.10 6.12
C LYS A 27 6.63 -12.83 6.98
N LEU A 28 6.55 -11.65 6.36
CA LEU A 28 6.52 -10.37 7.06
C LEU A 28 5.22 -10.21 7.83
N LYS A 29 5.33 -9.67 9.05
CA LYS A 29 4.14 -9.33 9.84
C LYS A 29 3.49 -8.07 9.29
N GLU A 30 2.23 -7.85 9.64
CA GLU A 30 1.42 -6.76 9.08
C GLU A 30 2.09 -5.38 9.11
N LYS A 31 2.69 -5.03 10.24
CA LYS A 31 3.40 -3.75 10.40
C LYS A 31 4.63 -3.64 9.51
N GLU A 32 5.40 -4.72 9.36
CA GLU A 32 6.60 -4.76 8.54
C GLU A 32 6.26 -4.73 7.05
N ALA A 33 5.23 -5.47 6.64
CA ALA A 33 4.72 -5.46 5.28
C ALA A 33 4.13 -4.09 4.90
N THR A 34 3.44 -3.41 5.83
CA THR A 34 2.92 -2.06 5.62
C THR A 34 4.05 -1.04 5.47
N ALA A 35 5.09 -1.14 6.31
CA ALA A 35 6.27 -0.29 6.19
C ALA A 35 6.98 -0.49 4.85
N LEU A 36 7.13 -1.74 4.40
CA LEU A 36 7.70 -2.06 3.09
C LEU A 36 6.81 -1.53 1.96
N ALA A 37 5.49 -1.64 2.08
CA ALA A 37 4.54 -1.16 1.09
C ALA A 37 4.64 0.36 0.86
N VAL A 38 4.88 1.15 1.91
CA VAL A 38 5.13 2.59 1.79
C VAL A 38 6.39 2.85 0.95
N HIS A 39 7.48 2.13 1.21
CA HIS A 39 8.72 2.29 0.45
C HIS A 39 8.59 1.85 -1.02
N ILE A 40 7.89 0.74 -1.27
CA ILE A 40 7.59 0.28 -2.63
C ILE A 40 6.75 1.33 -3.37
N LEU A 41 5.72 1.86 -2.72
CA LEU A 41 4.86 2.89 -3.31
C LEU A 41 5.65 4.15 -3.66
N GLN A 42 6.54 4.60 -2.76
CA GLN A 42 7.44 5.72 -3.03
C GLN A 42 8.39 5.42 -4.19
N ALA A 43 8.93 4.21 -4.29
CA ALA A 43 9.81 3.82 -5.39
C ALA A 43 9.06 3.80 -6.74
N ILE A 44 7.84 3.29 -6.78
CA ILE A 44 6.97 3.34 -7.97
C ILE A 44 6.62 4.78 -8.32
N ASP A 45 6.31 5.60 -7.32
CA ASP A 45 5.91 6.98 -7.55
C ASP A 45 7.07 7.89 -7.97
N SER A 46 8.29 7.50 -7.61
CA SER A 46 9.54 8.17 -7.99
C SER A 46 10.20 7.56 -9.23
N ALA A 47 9.67 6.46 -9.75
CA ALA A 47 10.18 5.84 -10.96
C ALA A 47 9.96 6.80 -12.14
N PRO A 48 10.96 6.97 -13.03
CA PRO A 48 10.77 7.81 -14.20
C PRO A 48 9.62 7.26 -15.04
N GLU A 49 8.79 8.16 -15.58
CA GLU A 49 7.53 7.90 -16.29
C GLU A 49 7.60 6.78 -17.34
N ARG A 50 8.79 6.48 -17.88
CA ARG A 50 9.03 5.39 -18.83
C ARG A 50 8.91 3.97 -18.24
N ILE A 51 8.89 3.84 -16.92
CA ILE A 51 8.83 2.56 -16.18
C ILE A 51 7.47 2.39 -15.46
N ARG A 52 6.62 3.43 -15.43
CA ARG A 52 5.35 3.44 -14.70
C ARG A 52 4.24 2.68 -15.40
#